data_AF-A0A7L3GZL5-F1
#
_entry.id   AF-A0A7L3GZL5-F1
#
_cell.length_a   1.000
_cell.length_b   1.000
_cell.length_c   1.000
_cell.angle_alpha   90.00
_cell.angle_beta   90.00
_cell.angle_gamma   90.00
#
_symmetry.space_group_name_H-M   'P 1'
#
loop_
_entity.id
_entity.type
_entity.pdbx_description
1 polymer ?
#
loop_
_entity_poly.entity_id
_entity_poly.type
_entity_poly.pdbx_seq_one_letter_code
_entity_poly.pdbx_strand_id
1 'polypeptide(L)'
;DPQFVKATTLRHEEPHQDKIYYFFREDNPDKSPEAPRNISRVAQLCKEDKGGTSSLSASKWTTFLKATLICVDPITKGNFNWLQDVFIVPAGDWRHSKVYGLFTNTWGSSAVCVYSFGDIDSVFRTSRLKGYNGPTPEVKPGQCVLSGQHTPSETFKIADSHPEVEERVEPLWPSRSPLFHNKHRYQKIGVHEVAAGDGQRYNVLYLATDKGSIHKVVELPDGVQNIMEIQVFPNKDPIQSMILDHARAVLYVGSNSRILELPMDMCGVYRNNCHSCVLARDPYCGWANGSCLSLALSREVLQNLNLGSWQGNCQRGDVKE
;
A
#
# COMPACT_ATOMS: atom_id res chain seq x y z
N ASP A 1 -16.18 8.15 14.72
CA ASP A 1 -15.21 7.51 15.61
C ASP A 1 -14.01 7.02 14.79
N PRO A 2 -12.90 7.78 14.69
CA PRO A 2 -11.80 7.44 13.79
C PRO A 2 -10.86 6.37 14.40
N GLN A 3 -10.51 5.38 13.60
CA GLN A 3 -9.48 4.38 13.90
C GLN A 3 -8.30 4.56 12.95
N PHE A 4 -7.19 5.12 13.44
CA PHE A 4 -6.01 5.42 12.64
C PHE A 4 -5.23 4.16 12.25
N VAL A 5 -4.68 4.17 11.03
CA VAL A 5 -3.93 3.05 10.45
C VAL A 5 -2.48 3.45 10.18
N LYS A 6 -2.27 4.55 9.48
CA LYS A 6 -0.93 5.01 9.06
C LYS A 6 -0.91 6.52 8.91
N ALA A 7 0.24 7.12 9.15
CA ALA A 7 0.52 8.50 8.77
C ALA A 7 1.88 8.59 8.06
N THR A 8 2.02 9.55 7.16
CA THR A 8 3.28 9.86 6.48
C THR A 8 3.37 11.35 6.17
N THR A 9 4.60 11.84 6.08
CA THR A 9 4.88 13.13 5.44
C THR A 9 5.22 12.90 3.98
N LEU A 10 4.71 13.75 3.09
CA LEU A 10 5.07 13.76 1.68
C LEU A 10 5.68 15.13 1.34
N ARG A 11 6.88 15.10 0.76
CA ARG A 11 7.54 16.32 0.28
C ARG A 11 7.07 16.64 -1.12
N HIS A 12 6.71 17.89 -1.35
CA HIS A 12 6.34 18.39 -2.68
C HIS A 12 7.50 19.17 -3.30
N GLU A 13 7.30 19.68 -4.51
CA GLU A 13 8.30 20.48 -5.24
C GLU A 13 8.68 21.73 -4.43
N GLU A 14 7.68 22.41 -3.86
CA GLU A 14 7.85 23.57 -2.99
C GLU A 14 7.69 23.20 -1.51
N PRO A 15 8.62 23.57 -0.60
CA PRO A 15 8.58 23.15 0.80
C PRO A 15 7.29 23.50 1.57
N HIS A 16 6.71 24.67 1.29
CA HIS A 16 5.46 25.12 1.91
C HIS A 16 4.24 24.26 1.50
N GLN A 17 4.37 23.47 0.43
CA GLN A 17 3.37 22.53 -0.03
C GLN A 17 3.54 21.13 0.56
N ASP A 18 4.55 20.89 1.42
CA ASP A 18 4.69 19.63 2.13
C ASP A 18 3.39 19.27 2.86
N LYS A 19 2.96 18.02 2.71
CA LYS A 19 1.73 17.52 3.31
C LYS A 19 1.98 16.40 4.31
N ILE A 20 1.09 16.29 5.28
CA ILE A 20 0.93 15.12 6.13
C ILE A 20 -0.32 14.40 5.65
N TYR A 21 -0.16 13.14 5.27
CA TYR A 21 -1.27 12.26 4.95
C TYR A 21 -1.47 11.27 6.07
N TYR A 22 -2.72 10.99 6.41
CA TYR A 22 -3.04 9.89 7.30
C TYR A 22 -4.26 9.12 6.84
N PHE A 23 -4.20 7.83 7.11
CA PHE A 23 -5.12 6.82 6.65
C PHE A 23 -5.83 6.24 7.86
N PHE A 24 -7.14 6.14 7.78
CA PHE A 24 -7.96 5.73 8.92
C PHE A 24 -9.29 5.16 8.44
N ARG A 25 -10.03 4.61 9.40
CA ARG A 25 -11.39 4.14 9.22
C ARG A 25 -12.33 4.92 10.12
N GLU A 26 -13.57 5.09 9.70
CA GLU A 26 -14.60 5.72 10.53
C GLU A 26 -15.98 5.13 10.22
N ASP A 27 -16.96 5.40 11.08
CA ASP A 27 -18.37 5.13 10.79
C ASP A 27 -18.79 5.87 9.52
N ASN A 28 -19.60 5.20 8.69
CA ASN A 28 -20.17 5.83 7.51
C ASN A 28 -21.20 6.89 7.95
N PRO A 29 -21.08 8.15 7.48
CA PRO A 29 -22.12 9.15 7.70
C PRO A 29 -23.43 8.79 6.99
N ASP A 30 -23.38 8.03 5.89
CA ASP A 30 -24.57 7.51 5.22
C ASP A 30 -25.20 6.39 6.07
N LYS A 31 -26.45 6.61 6.48
CA LYS A 31 -27.24 5.70 7.31
C LYS A 31 -28.28 4.90 6.52
N SER A 32 -28.23 4.99 5.19
CA SER A 32 -29.10 4.20 4.32
C SER A 32 -28.90 2.70 4.58
N PRO A 33 -29.95 1.86 4.53
CA PRO A 33 -29.85 0.43 4.85
C PRO A 33 -28.82 -0.35 4.02
N GLU A 34 -28.56 0.12 2.80
CA GLU A 34 -27.64 -0.48 1.83
C GLU A 34 -26.19 0.03 2.01
N ALA A 35 -25.99 1.10 2.78
CA ALA A 35 -24.68 1.69 2.97
C ALA A 35 -23.83 0.80 3.88
N PRO A 36 -22.54 0.58 3.55
CA PRO A 36 -21.65 -0.12 4.45
C PRO A 36 -21.55 0.65 5.76
N ARG A 37 -21.58 -0.04 6.90
CA ARG A 37 -21.51 0.61 8.23
C ARG A 37 -20.27 1.49 8.41
N ASN A 38 -19.18 1.09 7.77
CA ASN A 38 -17.87 1.66 7.94
C ASN A 38 -17.23 2.00 6.60
N ILE A 39 -16.35 2.99 6.61
CA ILE A 39 -15.62 3.45 5.42
C ILE A 39 -14.15 3.69 5.74
N SER A 40 -13.34 3.64 4.69
CA SER A 40 -11.90 3.92 4.74
C SER A 40 -11.60 5.28 4.15
N ARG A 41 -10.69 6.01 4.77
CA ARG A 41 -10.38 7.40 4.46
C ARG A 41 -8.89 7.61 4.29
N VAL A 42 -8.56 8.57 3.43
CA VAL A 42 -7.31 9.30 3.48
C VAL A 42 -7.64 10.75 3.84
N ALA A 43 -6.81 11.37 4.66
CA ALA A 43 -6.86 12.79 4.94
C ALA A 43 -5.53 13.46 4.63
N GLN A 44 -5.59 14.77 4.40
CA GLN A 44 -4.42 15.63 4.23
C GLN A 44 -4.40 16.77 5.23
N LEU A 45 -3.20 17.22 5.54
CA LEU A 45 -2.89 18.45 6.27
C LEU A 45 -1.66 19.09 5.62
N CYS A 46 -1.58 20.41 5.63
CA CYS A 46 -0.34 21.10 5.30
C CYS A 46 0.61 21.04 6.50
N LYS A 47 1.86 20.65 6.26
CA LYS A 47 2.85 20.47 7.31
C LYS A 47 3.18 21.77 8.06
N GLU A 48 3.13 22.90 7.37
CA GLU A 48 3.41 24.23 7.92
C GLU A 48 2.15 24.99 8.39
N ASP A 49 1.02 24.31 8.54
CA ASP A 49 -0.23 24.91 9.03
C ASP A 49 -0.01 25.53 10.44
N LYS A 50 -0.38 26.81 10.55
CA LYS A 50 -0.20 27.66 11.74
C LYS A 50 -1.44 27.78 12.61
N GLY A 51 -2.51 27.10 12.23
CA GLY A 51 -3.83 27.33 12.78
C GLY A 51 -4.47 28.63 12.33
N GLY A 52 -5.69 28.87 12.79
CA GLY A 52 -6.47 30.03 12.39
C GLY A 52 -6.04 31.32 13.09
N THR A 53 -6.52 32.45 12.57
CA THR A 53 -6.18 33.78 13.07
C THR A 53 -6.97 34.21 14.31
N SER A 54 -8.03 33.49 14.67
CA SER A 54 -8.85 33.79 15.87
C SER A 54 -8.37 32.99 17.07
N SER A 55 -8.61 33.49 18.29
CA SER A 55 -8.28 32.78 19.52
C SER A 55 -8.88 31.37 19.61
N LEU A 56 -10.08 31.17 19.03
CA LEU A 56 -10.77 29.87 19.01
C LEU A 56 -10.26 28.91 17.93
N SER A 57 -9.49 29.40 16.95
CA SER A 57 -8.97 28.60 15.83
C SER A 57 -7.46 28.51 15.79
N ALA A 58 -6.73 29.25 16.63
CA ALA A 58 -5.26 29.26 16.69
C ALA A 58 -4.64 27.89 16.94
N SER A 59 -5.32 26.99 17.65
CA SER A 59 -4.85 25.63 17.94
C SER A 59 -5.54 24.55 17.11
N LYS A 60 -6.31 24.92 16.08
CA LYS A 60 -6.98 23.98 15.18
C LYS A 60 -6.21 23.86 13.86
N TRP A 61 -6.17 22.66 13.29
CA TRP A 61 -5.75 22.49 11.90
C TRP A 61 -6.74 23.21 10.97
N THR A 62 -6.25 24.07 10.08
CA THR A 62 -7.09 24.83 9.13
C THR A 62 -7.05 24.28 7.71
N THR A 63 -6.18 23.30 7.45
CA THR A 63 -5.95 22.69 6.13
C THR A 63 -6.41 21.23 6.04
N PHE A 64 -7.19 20.77 7.03
CA PHE A 64 -7.73 19.41 7.06
C PHE A 64 -8.79 19.20 5.97
N LEU A 65 -8.59 18.16 5.16
CA LEU A 65 -9.62 17.58 4.30
C LEU A 65 -9.52 16.05 4.35
N LYS A 66 -10.63 15.36 4.11
CA LYS A 66 -10.70 13.89 3.97
C LYS A 66 -11.44 13.44 2.72
N ALA A 67 -11.01 12.32 2.17
CA ALA A 67 -11.61 11.66 1.00
C ALA A 67 -11.86 10.17 1.29
N THR A 68 -12.86 9.57 0.65
CA THR A 68 -13.11 8.12 0.73
C THR A 68 -12.12 7.36 -0.15
N LEU A 69 -11.47 6.33 0.41
CA LEU A 69 -10.71 5.34 -0.36
C LEU A 69 -11.63 4.21 -0.80
N ILE A 70 -11.63 3.90 -2.10
CA ILE A 70 -12.42 2.84 -2.69
C ILE A 70 -11.53 1.66 -3.08
N CYS A 71 -11.93 0.46 -2.69
CA CYS A 71 -11.32 -0.79 -3.12
C CYS A 71 -12.43 -1.77 -3.50
N VAL A 72 -12.91 -1.67 -4.75
CA VAL A 72 -14.03 -2.46 -5.28
C VAL A 72 -13.60 -3.13 -6.56
N ASP A 73 -13.84 -4.43 -6.68
CA ASP A 73 -13.66 -5.15 -7.93
C ASP A 73 -14.87 -4.90 -8.85
N PRO A 74 -14.70 -4.25 -10.02
CA PRO A 74 -15.80 -3.91 -10.91
C PRO A 74 -16.46 -5.14 -11.56
N ILE A 75 -15.73 -6.27 -11.65
CA ILE A 75 -16.20 -7.51 -12.29
C ILE A 75 -17.01 -8.33 -11.29
N THR A 76 -16.41 -8.68 -10.15
CA THR A 76 -17.07 -9.53 -9.15
C THR A 76 -18.00 -8.76 -8.22
N LYS A 77 -17.97 -7.42 -8.27
CA LYS A 77 -18.64 -6.51 -7.33
C LYS A 77 -18.18 -6.71 -5.88
N GLY A 78 -17.02 -7.33 -5.65
CA GLY A 78 -16.42 -7.46 -4.33
C GLY A 78 -16.04 -6.10 -3.77
N ASN A 79 -16.66 -5.71 -2.66
CA ASN A 79 -16.40 -4.43 -1.98
C ASN A 79 -15.60 -4.62 -0.69
N PHE A 80 -14.43 -4.01 -0.61
CA PHE A 80 -13.49 -4.09 0.51
C PHE A 80 -13.34 -2.71 1.15
N ASN A 81 -14.22 -2.41 2.11
CA ASN A 81 -14.40 -1.09 2.68
C ASN A 81 -13.62 -0.84 3.99
N TRP A 82 -12.93 -1.85 4.52
CA TRP A 82 -12.30 -1.80 5.85
C TRP A 82 -10.77 -1.92 5.76
N LEU A 83 -10.08 -0.78 5.67
CA LEU A 83 -8.62 -0.67 5.54
C LEU A 83 -7.89 -1.23 6.77
N GLN A 84 -7.08 -2.27 6.63
CA GLN A 84 -6.30 -2.88 7.71
C GLN A 84 -4.94 -2.21 7.91
N ASP A 85 -4.20 -1.99 6.84
CA ASP A 85 -2.82 -1.49 6.87
C ASP A 85 -2.47 -0.76 5.57
N VAL A 86 -1.43 0.07 5.61
CA VAL A 86 -0.95 0.86 4.46
C VAL A 86 0.58 0.81 4.39
N PHE A 87 1.08 0.50 3.19
CA PHE A 87 2.49 0.59 2.86
C PHE A 87 2.72 1.61 1.73
N ILE A 88 3.79 2.39 1.84
CA ILE A 88 4.12 3.44 0.88
C ILE A 88 5.41 3.05 0.16
N VAL A 89 5.35 3.03 -1.18
CA VAL A 89 6.52 2.80 -2.03
C VAL A 89 6.89 4.14 -2.67
N PRO A 90 8.00 4.78 -2.23
CA PRO A 90 8.41 6.06 -2.78
C PRO A 90 8.90 5.92 -4.21
N ALA A 91 8.66 6.95 -5.01
CA ALA A 91 9.22 7.13 -6.34
C ALA A 91 10.06 8.42 -6.39
N GLY A 92 10.88 8.58 -7.43
CA GLY A 92 11.68 9.80 -7.61
C GLY A 92 10.83 11.06 -7.75
N ASP A 93 9.67 10.93 -8.39
CA ASP A 93 8.60 11.93 -8.37
C ASP A 93 7.55 11.50 -7.34
N TRP A 94 7.20 12.40 -6.42
CA TRP A 94 6.20 12.15 -5.38
C TRP A 94 4.84 11.78 -5.97
N ARG A 95 4.48 12.31 -7.15
CA ARG A 95 3.21 12.04 -7.83
C ARG A 95 3.06 10.56 -8.17
N HIS A 96 4.17 9.90 -8.47
CA HIS A 96 4.23 8.48 -8.81
C HIS A 96 4.48 7.57 -7.59
N SER A 97 4.67 8.14 -6.40
CA SER A 97 4.79 7.35 -5.18
C SER A 97 3.49 6.61 -4.91
N LYS A 98 3.59 5.29 -4.67
CA LYS A 98 2.44 4.39 -4.57
C LYS A 98 2.02 4.18 -3.12
N VAL A 99 0.72 4.06 -2.91
CA VAL A 99 0.09 3.69 -1.65
C VAL A 99 -0.56 2.33 -1.83
N TYR A 100 -0.03 1.31 -1.19
CA TYR A 100 -0.62 -0.03 -1.13
C TYR A 100 -1.51 -0.11 0.09
N GLY A 101 -2.83 -0.07 -0.13
CA GLY A 101 -3.83 -0.24 0.91
C GLY A 101 -4.28 -1.70 1.00
N LEU A 102 -4.19 -2.28 2.20
CA LEU A 102 -4.74 -3.59 2.50
C LEU A 102 -6.14 -3.43 3.07
N PHE A 103 -7.15 -4.03 2.45
CA PHE A 103 -8.54 -3.91 2.87
C PHE A 103 -9.11 -5.28 3.21
N THR A 104 -10.15 -5.28 4.05
CA THR A 104 -10.96 -6.45 4.36
C THR A 104 -12.43 -6.11 4.14
N ASN A 105 -13.24 -7.11 3.82
CA ASN A 105 -14.69 -6.98 3.72
C ASN A 105 -15.40 -7.63 4.91
N THR A 106 -16.73 -7.57 4.93
CA THR A 106 -17.57 -8.12 6.01
C THR A 106 -17.46 -9.63 6.19
N TRP A 107 -17.05 -10.36 5.15
CA TRP A 107 -16.85 -11.82 5.18
C TRP A 107 -15.45 -12.23 5.61
N GLY A 108 -14.55 -11.28 5.91
CA GLY A 108 -13.17 -11.56 6.30
C GLY A 108 -12.22 -11.84 5.13
N SER A 109 -12.67 -11.70 3.88
CA SER A 109 -11.81 -11.74 2.70
C SER A 109 -11.02 -10.43 2.58
N SER A 110 -9.80 -10.52 2.08
CA SER A 110 -8.93 -9.36 1.90
C SER A 110 -8.66 -9.02 0.43
N ALA A 111 -8.37 -7.75 0.18
CA ALA A 111 -7.95 -7.21 -1.10
C ALA A 111 -6.80 -6.23 -0.90
N VAL A 112 -5.92 -6.12 -1.89
CA VAL A 112 -4.90 -5.06 -1.95
C VAL A 112 -5.27 -4.13 -3.08
N CYS A 113 -5.42 -2.85 -2.80
CA CYS A 113 -5.58 -1.79 -3.79
C CYS A 113 -4.36 -0.88 -3.79
N VAL A 114 -3.98 -0.39 -4.97
CA VAL A 114 -2.83 0.51 -5.15
C VAL A 114 -3.35 1.86 -5.63
N TYR A 115 -2.85 2.94 -5.04
CA TYR A 115 -3.17 4.33 -5.38
C TYR A 115 -1.87 5.08 -5.65
N SER A 116 -1.94 6.24 -6.33
CA SER A 116 -0.82 7.19 -6.39
C SER A 116 -1.08 8.39 -5.49
N PHE A 117 -0.03 9.00 -4.96
CA PHE A 117 -0.17 10.30 -4.30
C PHE A 117 -0.58 11.41 -5.27
N GLY A 118 -0.25 11.30 -6.56
CA GLY A 118 -0.73 12.23 -7.58
C GLY A 118 -2.26 12.24 -7.71
N ASP A 119 -2.89 11.07 -7.75
CA ASP A 119 -4.36 10.95 -7.82
C ASP A 119 -5.02 11.43 -6.52
N ILE A 120 -4.44 11.08 -5.36
CA ILE A 120 -4.92 11.54 -4.05
C ILE A 120 -4.87 13.07 -3.95
N ASP A 121 -3.74 13.68 -4.32
CA ASP A 121 -3.58 15.14 -4.32
C ASP A 121 -4.53 15.82 -5.30
N SER A 122 -4.71 15.23 -6.49
CA SER A 122 -5.66 15.74 -7.49
C SER A 122 -7.07 15.82 -6.91
N VAL A 123 -7.57 14.73 -6.29
CA VAL A 123 -8.88 14.69 -5.63
C VAL A 123 -9.03 15.82 -4.61
N PHE A 124 -8.04 16.03 -3.74
CA PHE A 124 -8.11 17.12 -2.75
C PHE A 124 -8.09 18.52 -3.38
N ARG A 125 -7.40 18.71 -4.51
CA ARG A 125 -7.23 20.02 -5.15
C ARG A 125 -8.41 20.40 -6.06
N THR A 126 -9.05 19.41 -6.68
CA THR A 126 -10.05 19.63 -7.73
C THR A 126 -11.48 19.34 -7.29
N SER A 127 -11.67 18.45 -6.32
CA SER A 127 -13.01 18.03 -5.93
C SER A 127 -13.77 19.12 -5.16
N ARG A 128 -15.09 19.07 -5.28
CA ARG A 128 -16.00 19.90 -4.48
C ARG A 128 -16.09 19.34 -3.06
N LEU A 129 -16.43 20.21 -2.11
CA LEU A 129 -16.72 19.78 -0.74
C LEU A 129 -18.18 19.35 -0.64
N LYS A 130 -18.40 18.19 -0.04
CA LYS A 130 -19.72 17.58 0.10
C LYS A 130 -20.65 18.50 0.88
N GLY A 131 -21.76 18.88 0.26
CA GLY A 131 -22.78 19.74 0.87
C GLY A 131 -22.47 21.25 0.81
N TYR A 132 -21.33 21.65 0.24
CA TYR A 132 -21.00 23.06 0.06
C TYR A 132 -21.33 23.55 -1.36
N ASN A 133 -22.30 24.47 -1.45
CA ASN A 133 -22.74 25.08 -2.71
C ASN A 133 -22.40 26.59 -2.79
N GLY A 134 -21.55 27.08 -1.88
CA GLY A 134 -21.15 28.49 -1.84
C GLY A 134 -20.09 28.86 -2.87
N PRO A 135 -19.71 30.15 -2.94
CA PRO A 135 -18.65 30.61 -3.83
C PRO A 135 -17.28 30.05 -3.40
N THR A 136 -16.44 29.72 -4.37
CA THR A 136 -15.07 29.28 -4.08
C THR A 136 -14.25 30.45 -3.52
N PRO A 137 -13.65 30.34 -2.32
CA PRO A 137 -12.77 31.37 -1.78
C PRO A 137 -11.47 31.48 -2.59
N GLU A 138 -10.76 32.60 -2.44
CA GLU A 138 -9.48 32.85 -3.14
C GLU A 138 -8.45 31.75 -2.81
N VAL A 139 -8.27 31.46 -1.51
CA VAL A 139 -7.50 30.30 -1.05
C VAL A 139 -8.47 29.14 -0.87
N LYS A 140 -8.29 28.08 -1.66
CA LYS A 140 -9.14 26.89 -1.57
C LYS A 140 -8.97 26.17 -0.22
N PRO A 141 -10.05 25.61 0.36
CA PRO A 141 -9.95 24.72 1.51
C PRO A 141 -8.91 23.62 1.27
N GLY A 142 -8.07 23.34 2.28
CA GLY A 142 -6.99 22.35 2.18
C GLY A 142 -5.75 22.77 1.37
N GLN A 143 -5.76 23.93 0.71
CA GLN A 143 -4.59 24.45 0.03
C GLN A 143 -3.57 25.00 1.04
N CYS A 144 -2.30 24.65 0.86
CA CYS A 144 -1.22 25.20 1.67
C CYS A 144 -0.94 26.65 1.28
N VAL A 145 -0.76 27.50 2.28
CA VAL A 145 -0.38 28.91 2.11
C VAL A 145 1.14 29.06 2.18
N LEU A 146 1.66 30.22 1.78
CA LEU A 146 3.08 30.52 1.88
C LEU A 146 3.55 30.47 3.34
N SER A 147 4.80 30.06 3.53
CA SER A 147 5.42 29.93 4.86
C SER A 147 5.26 31.23 5.67
N GLY A 148 4.73 31.08 6.89
CA GLY A 148 4.50 32.20 7.81
C GLY A 148 3.13 32.88 7.66
N GLN A 149 2.32 32.52 6.66
CA GLN A 149 0.94 32.99 6.54
C GLN A 149 -0.04 32.06 7.28
N HIS A 150 -1.20 32.62 7.63
CA HIS A 150 -2.33 31.86 8.17
C HIS A 150 -3.37 31.60 7.09
N THR A 151 -4.08 30.47 7.16
CA THR A 151 -5.26 30.23 6.31
C THR A 151 -6.31 31.33 6.56
N PRO A 152 -6.88 31.93 5.50
CA PRO A 152 -7.94 32.93 5.66
C PRO A 152 -9.12 32.39 6.49
N SER A 153 -9.69 33.25 7.35
CA SER A 153 -10.77 32.85 8.27
C SER A 153 -12.01 32.32 7.55
N GLU A 154 -12.32 32.86 6.36
CA GLU A 154 -13.42 32.38 5.52
C GLU A 154 -13.16 30.97 4.98
N THR A 155 -11.95 30.71 4.47
CA THR A 155 -11.51 29.40 3.99
C THR A 155 -11.56 28.37 5.11
N PHE A 156 -11.07 28.72 6.31
CA PHE A 156 -11.11 27.84 7.47
C PHE A 156 -12.55 27.48 7.86
N LYS A 157 -13.47 28.46 7.93
CA LYS A 157 -14.89 28.18 8.26
C LYS A 157 -15.53 27.20 7.29
N ILE A 158 -15.19 27.30 6.00
CA ILE A 158 -15.67 26.36 4.98
C ILE A 158 -15.08 24.96 5.22
N ALA A 159 -13.76 24.84 5.43
CA ALA A 159 -13.09 23.57 5.69
C ALA A 159 -13.59 22.88 6.97
N ASP A 160 -13.77 23.64 8.07
CA ASP A 160 -14.25 23.13 9.37
C ASP A 160 -15.69 22.63 9.29
N SER A 161 -16.53 23.26 8.45
CA SER A 161 -17.93 22.86 8.25
C SER A 161 -18.14 21.78 7.19
N HIS A 162 -17.27 21.71 6.18
CA HIS A 162 -17.38 20.77 5.06
C HIS A 162 -16.03 20.07 4.79
N PRO A 163 -15.51 19.24 5.72
CA PRO A 163 -14.17 18.67 5.61
C PRO A 163 -14.04 17.51 4.61
N GLU A 164 -15.14 17.01 4.05
CA GLU A 164 -15.16 15.86 3.15
C GLU A 164 -15.32 16.31 1.69
N VAL A 165 -14.46 15.79 0.80
CA VAL A 165 -14.61 15.98 -0.65
C VAL A 165 -15.64 15.00 -1.24
N GLU A 166 -16.28 15.40 -2.35
CA GLU A 166 -17.30 14.59 -3.04
C GLU A 166 -16.70 13.41 -3.82
N GLU A 167 -15.59 13.66 -4.52
CA GLU A 167 -14.89 12.63 -5.28
C GLU A 167 -14.22 11.62 -4.36
N ARG A 168 -14.13 10.39 -4.86
CA ARG A 168 -13.55 9.27 -4.14
C ARG A 168 -12.19 8.96 -4.74
N VAL A 169 -11.25 8.54 -3.91
CA VAL A 169 -9.95 8.07 -4.36
C VAL A 169 -10.09 6.62 -4.83
N GLU A 170 -9.89 6.40 -6.12
CA GLU A 170 -9.98 5.10 -6.78
C GLU A 170 -8.60 4.48 -7.00
N PRO A 171 -8.50 3.13 -7.09
CA PRO A 171 -7.23 2.48 -7.41
C PRO A 171 -6.67 2.94 -8.76
N LEU A 172 -5.37 2.71 -8.97
CA LEU A 172 -4.65 3.12 -10.18
C LEU A 172 -5.39 2.74 -11.48
N TRP A 173 -5.37 3.66 -12.44
CA TRP A 173 -5.78 3.41 -13.83
C TRP A 173 -4.81 2.40 -14.49
N PRO A 174 -5.23 1.54 -15.44
CA PRO A 174 -6.53 1.49 -16.13
C PRO A 174 -7.63 0.70 -15.46
N SER A 175 -7.31 -0.27 -14.62
CA SER A 175 -8.30 -1.23 -14.17
C SER A 175 -9.25 -0.66 -13.12
N ARG A 176 -8.80 0.35 -12.34
CA ARG A 176 -9.54 0.90 -11.18
C ARG A 176 -10.10 -0.21 -10.29
N SER A 177 -9.32 -1.29 -10.15
CA SER A 177 -9.67 -2.52 -9.45
C SER A 177 -8.64 -2.83 -8.37
N PRO A 178 -8.92 -3.75 -7.44
CA PRO A 178 -7.88 -4.33 -6.60
C PRO A 178 -6.77 -4.94 -7.46
N LEU A 179 -5.54 -4.86 -6.96
CA LEU A 179 -4.38 -5.58 -7.49
C LEU A 179 -4.65 -7.09 -7.46
N PHE A 180 -5.21 -7.57 -6.34
CA PHE A 180 -5.83 -8.88 -6.22
C PHE A 180 -6.74 -8.93 -4.99
N HIS A 181 -7.57 -9.95 -4.90
CA HIS A 181 -8.35 -10.27 -3.71
C HIS A 181 -8.49 -11.78 -3.54
N ASN A 182 -8.67 -12.24 -2.30
CA ASN A 182 -8.85 -13.66 -1.99
C ASN A 182 -9.58 -13.84 -0.65
N LYS A 183 -9.79 -15.11 -0.26
CA LYS A 183 -10.49 -15.47 0.98
C LYS A 183 -9.59 -15.49 2.23
N HIS A 184 -8.32 -15.11 2.11
CA HIS A 184 -7.45 -14.98 3.29
C HIS A 184 -7.74 -13.67 4.00
N ARG A 185 -7.59 -13.69 5.33
CA ARG A 185 -7.67 -12.51 6.16
C ARG A 185 -6.26 -12.03 6.47
N TYR A 186 -5.85 -10.95 5.82
CA TYR A 186 -4.57 -10.33 6.08
C TYR A 186 -4.69 -9.16 7.05
N GLN A 187 -3.61 -8.91 7.79
CA GLN A 187 -3.57 -7.89 8.84
C GLN A 187 -2.49 -6.84 8.62
N LYS A 188 -1.39 -7.20 7.95
CA LYS A 188 -0.26 -6.29 7.70
C LYS A 188 0.28 -6.48 6.30
N ILE A 189 0.82 -5.41 5.73
CA ILE A 189 1.42 -5.40 4.40
C ILE A 189 2.80 -4.74 4.42
N GLY A 190 3.74 -5.34 3.70
CA GLY A 190 5.03 -4.76 3.38
C GLY A 190 5.33 -4.97 1.91
N VAL A 191 5.99 -4.01 1.26
CA VAL A 191 6.31 -4.11 -0.17
C VAL A 191 7.80 -3.85 -0.36
N HIS A 192 8.50 -4.78 -0.99
CA HIS A 192 9.91 -4.63 -1.36
C HIS A 192 10.04 -4.60 -2.88
N GLU A 193 10.79 -3.63 -3.40
CA GLU A 193 11.12 -3.57 -4.82
C GLU A 193 12.50 -4.21 -5.05
N VAL A 194 12.56 -5.22 -5.90
CA VAL A 194 13.76 -5.99 -6.21
C VAL A 194 14.06 -5.96 -7.70
N ALA A 195 15.34 -5.85 -8.05
CA ALA A 195 15.80 -6.01 -9.43
C ALA A 195 16.05 -7.50 -9.72
N ALA A 196 15.41 -8.03 -10.75
CA ALA A 196 15.61 -9.38 -11.25
C ALA A 196 16.94 -9.49 -12.05
N GLY A 197 17.26 -10.70 -12.52
CA GLY A 197 18.48 -10.99 -13.27
C GLY A 197 18.58 -10.23 -14.60
N ASP A 198 17.46 -9.87 -15.20
CA ASP A 198 17.36 -9.03 -16.41
C ASP A 198 17.44 -7.52 -16.12
N GLY A 199 17.55 -7.13 -14.85
CA GLY A 199 17.57 -5.75 -14.39
C GLY A 199 16.20 -5.09 -14.26
N GLN A 200 15.11 -5.75 -14.67
CA GLN A 200 13.76 -5.25 -14.45
C GLN A 200 13.40 -5.29 -12.96
N ARG A 201 12.55 -4.35 -12.53
CA ARG A 201 12.17 -4.18 -11.12
C ARG A 201 10.76 -4.72 -10.88
N TYR A 202 10.62 -5.50 -9.81
CA TYR A 202 9.37 -6.14 -9.42
C TYR A 202 9.03 -5.78 -7.98
N ASN A 203 7.74 -5.57 -7.70
CA ASN A 203 7.26 -5.41 -6.34
C ASN A 203 6.89 -6.79 -5.76
N VAL A 204 7.40 -7.06 -4.57
CA VAL A 204 7.10 -8.26 -3.79
C VAL A 204 6.43 -7.84 -2.49
N LEU A 205 5.18 -8.27 -2.34
CA LEU A 205 4.34 -8.02 -1.19
C LEU A 205 4.52 -9.14 -0.16
N TYR A 206 4.69 -8.74 1.10
CA TYR A 206 4.68 -9.61 2.26
C TYR A 206 3.40 -9.33 3.04
N LEU A 207 2.55 -10.33 3.19
CA LEU A 207 1.21 -10.18 3.78
C LEU A 207 1.08 -11.10 4.99
N ALA A 208 0.97 -10.51 6.17
CA ALA A 208 0.76 -11.27 7.40
C ALA A 208 -0.71 -11.72 7.49
N THR A 209 -0.94 -13.02 7.67
CA THR A 209 -2.26 -13.62 7.88
C THR A 209 -2.69 -13.54 9.34
N ASP A 210 -3.98 -13.68 9.59
CA ASP A 210 -4.53 -13.88 10.93
C ASP A 210 -4.17 -15.24 11.57
N LYS A 211 -3.48 -16.11 10.83
CA LYS A 211 -3.00 -17.44 11.26
C LYS A 211 -1.51 -17.46 11.61
N GLY A 212 -0.85 -16.31 11.65
CA GLY A 212 0.58 -16.21 12.01
C GLY A 212 1.52 -16.70 10.91
N SER A 213 1.06 -16.75 9.66
CA SER A 213 1.89 -17.01 8.48
C SER A 213 2.06 -15.75 7.63
N ILE A 214 3.05 -15.75 6.73
CA ILE A 214 3.29 -14.67 5.78
C ILE A 214 3.16 -15.22 4.36
N HIS A 215 2.34 -14.59 3.55
CA HIS A 215 2.33 -14.84 2.11
C HIS A 215 3.30 -13.90 1.40
N LYS A 216 4.17 -14.47 0.57
CA LYS A 216 5.05 -13.74 -0.35
C LYS A 216 4.40 -13.71 -1.72
N VAL A 217 4.00 -12.53 -2.16
CA VAL A 217 3.17 -12.31 -3.35
C VAL A 217 3.90 -11.40 -4.32
N VAL A 218 4.04 -11.80 -5.57
CA VAL A 218 4.78 -11.04 -6.59
C VAL A 218 3.80 -10.36 -7.54
N GLU A 219 4.01 -9.06 -7.78
CA GLU A 219 3.37 -8.29 -8.85
C GLU A 219 4.14 -8.54 -10.15
N LEU A 220 3.60 -9.41 -11.02
CA LEU A 220 4.15 -9.73 -12.34
C LEU A 220 3.39 -8.94 -13.43
N PRO A 221 3.94 -8.79 -14.65
CA PRO A 221 3.32 -8.01 -15.72
C PRO A 221 1.91 -8.49 -16.09
N ASP A 222 1.70 -9.81 -16.08
CA ASP A 222 0.43 -10.44 -16.47
C ASP A 222 -0.51 -10.70 -15.29
N GLY A 223 -0.16 -10.28 -14.06
CA GLY A 223 -0.96 -10.52 -12.87
C GLY A 223 -0.15 -10.81 -11.62
N VAL A 224 -0.85 -11.26 -10.58
CA VAL A 224 -0.27 -11.39 -9.23
C VAL A 224 -0.21 -12.86 -8.83
N GLN A 225 0.90 -13.29 -8.25
CA GLN A 225 1.08 -14.67 -7.81
C GLN A 225 1.56 -14.76 -6.37
N ASN A 226 0.86 -15.55 -5.55
CA ASN A 226 1.38 -16.01 -4.26
C ASN A 226 2.38 -17.14 -4.50
N ILE A 227 3.66 -16.89 -4.24
CA ILE A 227 4.76 -17.81 -4.54
C ILE A 227 5.21 -18.61 -3.31
N MET A 228 4.83 -18.19 -2.10
CA MET A 228 5.27 -18.83 -0.87
C MET A 228 4.37 -18.48 0.31
N GLU A 229 4.07 -19.47 1.15
CA GLU A 229 3.56 -19.25 2.51
C GLU A 229 4.65 -19.64 3.52
N ILE A 230 4.97 -18.71 4.42
CA ILE A 230 6.01 -18.86 5.43
C ILE A 230 5.34 -18.96 6.79
N GLN A 231 5.43 -20.12 7.43
CA GLN A 231 5.03 -20.27 8.82
C GLN A 231 6.14 -19.71 9.72
N VAL A 232 5.93 -18.50 10.25
CA VAL A 232 6.98 -17.75 10.96
C VAL A 232 7.27 -18.35 12.33
N PHE A 233 6.22 -18.62 13.10
CA PHE A 233 6.33 -19.17 14.45
C PHE A 233 5.81 -20.61 14.48
N PRO A 234 6.48 -21.56 15.17
CA PRO A 234 6.05 -22.95 15.25
C PRO A 234 4.62 -23.11 15.82
N ASN A 235 4.28 -22.29 16.81
CA ASN A 235 2.98 -22.30 17.49
C ASN A 235 1.92 -21.44 16.81
N LYS A 236 2.21 -20.90 15.62
CA LYS A 236 1.30 -20.02 14.86
C LYS A 236 0.89 -18.76 15.65
N ASP A 237 1.82 -18.23 16.44
CA ASP A 237 1.61 -17.01 17.21
C ASP A 237 1.17 -15.85 16.29
N PRO A 238 0.20 -15.01 16.69
CA PRO A 238 -0.23 -13.88 15.89
C PRO A 238 0.92 -12.88 15.62
N ILE A 239 1.00 -12.40 14.38
CA ILE A 239 2.00 -11.42 13.95
C ILE A 239 1.57 -10.02 14.40
N GLN A 240 2.29 -9.44 15.35
CA GLN A 240 2.01 -8.12 15.94
C GLN A 240 2.73 -6.98 15.21
N SER A 241 3.91 -7.24 14.66
CA SER A 241 4.69 -6.26 13.91
C SER A 241 5.40 -6.90 12.73
N MET A 242 5.55 -6.14 11.65
CA MET A 242 6.26 -6.55 10.46
C MET A 242 6.99 -5.33 9.89
N ILE A 243 8.32 -5.42 9.77
CA ILE A 243 9.18 -4.32 9.33
C ILE A 243 10.17 -4.85 8.30
N LEU A 244 10.38 -4.08 7.23
CA LEU A 244 11.27 -4.45 6.12
C LEU A 244 12.56 -3.66 6.24
N ASP A 245 13.69 -4.37 6.15
CA ASP A 245 14.99 -3.78 5.85
C ASP A 245 15.25 -3.95 4.35
N HIS A 246 15.00 -2.86 3.60
CA HIS A 246 15.12 -2.87 2.14
C HIS A 246 16.56 -3.08 1.67
N ALA A 247 17.55 -2.60 2.42
CA ALA A 247 18.94 -2.64 2.04
C ALA A 247 19.55 -4.03 2.21
N ARG A 248 19.19 -4.71 3.30
CA ARG A 248 19.62 -6.10 3.55
C ARG A 248 18.69 -7.14 2.94
N ALA A 249 17.56 -6.74 2.38
CA ALA A 249 16.51 -7.64 1.90
C ALA A 249 16.06 -8.62 3.00
N VAL A 250 15.72 -8.07 4.17
CA VAL A 250 15.37 -8.83 5.37
C VAL A 250 14.03 -8.36 5.91
N LEU A 251 13.22 -9.31 6.38
CA LEU A 251 11.94 -9.07 7.02
C LEU A 251 12.01 -9.40 8.51
N TYR A 252 11.75 -8.40 9.36
CA TYR A 252 11.59 -8.57 10.80
C TYR A 252 10.13 -8.80 11.16
N VAL A 253 9.85 -9.88 11.88
CA VAL A 253 8.50 -10.27 12.28
C VAL A 253 8.43 -10.46 13.78
N GLY A 254 7.53 -9.73 14.43
CA GLY A 254 7.34 -9.78 15.88
C GLY A 254 6.01 -10.40 16.28
N SER A 255 6.04 -11.20 17.34
CA SER A 255 4.87 -11.66 18.11
C SER A 255 4.92 -11.06 19.52
N ASN A 256 3.97 -11.44 20.39
CA ASN A 256 4.01 -11.04 21.80
C ASN A 256 5.22 -11.60 22.58
N SER A 257 5.88 -12.65 22.08
CA SER A 257 6.93 -13.36 22.84
C SER A 257 8.33 -13.27 22.22
N ARG A 258 8.44 -12.98 20.92
CA ARG A 258 9.69 -13.05 20.18
C ARG A 258 9.68 -12.24 18.90
N ILE A 259 10.88 -11.92 18.42
CA ILE A 259 11.15 -11.32 17.10
C ILE A 259 12.01 -12.31 16.31
N LEU A 260 11.69 -12.48 15.03
CA LEU A 260 12.48 -13.26 14.09
C LEU A 260 12.92 -12.41 12.91
N GLU A 261 14.10 -12.73 12.41
CA GLU A 261 14.68 -12.18 11.19
C GLU A 261 14.53 -13.21 10.07
N LEU A 262 13.91 -12.82 8.95
CA LEU A 262 13.68 -13.69 7.79
C LEU A 262 14.34 -13.09 6.55
N PRO A 263 15.27 -13.80 5.88
CA PRO A 263 15.78 -13.34 4.59
C PRO A 263 14.65 -13.35 3.55
N MET A 264 14.62 -12.35 2.66
CA MET A 264 13.65 -12.28 1.57
C MET A 264 14.00 -13.24 0.43
N ASP A 265 15.27 -13.61 0.30
CA ASP A 265 15.86 -14.44 -0.76
C ASP A 265 16.05 -15.91 -0.33
N MET A 266 14.98 -16.54 0.18
CA MET A 266 14.98 -17.96 0.59
C MET A 266 14.98 -18.94 -0.59
N CYS A 267 15.87 -18.74 -1.56
CA CYS A 267 15.97 -19.53 -2.79
C CYS A 267 16.31 -21.00 -2.54
N GLY A 268 16.97 -21.26 -1.41
CA GLY A 268 17.23 -22.61 -0.91
C GLY A 268 15.97 -23.40 -0.53
N VAL A 269 14.76 -22.86 -0.61
CA VAL A 269 13.51 -23.63 -0.47
C VAL A 269 13.18 -24.39 -1.77
N TYR A 270 13.62 -23.89 -2.92
CA TYR A 270 13.29 -24.44 -4.24
C TYR A 270 14.25 -25.54 -4.71
N ARG A 271 14.90 -26.26 -3.77
CA ARG A 271 15.98 -27.27 -3.97
C ARG A 271 15.71 -28.40 -4.98
N ASN A 272 14.51 -28.45 -5.56
CA ASN A 272 14.08 -29.52 -6.44
C ASN A 272 14.31 -29.14 -7.92
N ASN A 273 15.55 -29.26 -8.37
CA ASN A 273 15.96 -29.10 -9.77
C ASN A 273 15.60 -27.74 -10.43
N CYS A 274 16.13 -27.54 -11.64
CA CYS A 274 15.99 -26.30 -12.39
C CYS A 274 14.53 -25.84 -12.59
N HIS A 275 13.61 -26.78 -12.81
CA HIS A 275 12.21 -26.43 -13.04
C HIS A 275 11.57 -25.80 -11.81
N SER A 276 11.82 -26.33 -10.60
CA SER A 276 11.21 -25.75 -9.39
C SER A 276 11.73 -24.35 -9.12
N CYS A 277 13.02 -24.09 -9.39
CA CYS A 277 13.60 -22.76 -9.23
C CYS A 277 12.98 -21.75 -10.21
N VAL A 278 12.89 -22.12 -11.49
CA VAL A 278 12.40 -21.24 -12.55
C VAL A 278 10.88 -21.04 -12.47
N LEU A 279 10.12 -22.08 -12.15
CA LEU A 279 8.66 -22.01 -12.03
C LEU A 279 8.18 -21.41 -10.70
N ALA A 280 9.07 -21.27 -9.70
CA ALA A 280 8.77 -20.54 -8.48
C ALA A 280 8.47 -19.05 -8.74
N ARG A 281 9.00 -18.49 -9.83
CA ARG A 281 8.82 -17.08 -10.24
C ARG A 281 9.15 -16.09 -9.12
N ASP A 282 10.16 -16.44 -8.32
CA ASP A 282 10.65 -15.61 -7.24
C ASP A 282 11.72 -14.65 -7.80
N PRO A 283 11.48 -13.33 -7.86
CA PRO A 283 12.44 -12.40 -8.44
C PRO A 283 13.80 -12.38 -7.73
N TYR A 284 13.87 -12.86 -6.49
CA TYR A 284 15.13 -12.95 -5.74
C TYR A 284 15.98 -14.15 -6.15
N CYS A 285 15.43 -15.10 -6.92
CA CYS A 285 16.02 -16.43 -7.10
C CYS A 285 16.16 -16.82 -8.56
N GLY A 286 17.27 -17.47 -8.92
CA GLY A 286 17.45 -18.03 -10.26
C GLY A 286 18.34 -19.26 -10.27
N TRP A 287 18.24 -20.03 -11.36
CA TRP A 287 18.99 -21.27 -11.49
C TRP A 287 20.37 -21.02 -12.09
N ALA A 288 21.42 -21.42 -11.37
CA ALA A 288 22.79 -21.41 -11.84
C ALA A 288 23.62 -22.49 -11.14
N ASN A 289 24.64 -23.00 -11.84
CA ASN A 289 25.60 -23.97 -11.28
C ASN A 289 24.94 -25.18 -10.59
N GLY A 290 23.85 -25.70 -11.15
CA GLY A 290 23.15 -26.87 -10.61
C GLY A 290 22.32 -26.62 -9.35
N SER A 291 22.07 -25.36 -8.98
CA SER A 291 21.29 -25.01 -7.79
C SER A 291 20.44 -23.74 -7.98
N CYS A 292 19.46 -23.54 -7.11
CA CYS A 292 18.67 -22.31 -7.05
C CYS A 292 19.36 -21.32 -6.11
N LEU A 293 19.89 -20.24 -6.69
CA LEU A 293 20.71 -19.26 -5.99
C LEU A 293 20.00 -17.92 -5.84
N SER A 294 20.36 -17.20 -4.79
CA SER A 294 19.97 -15.79 -4.62
C SER A 294 20.70 -14.92 -5.64
N LEU A 295 19.97 -13.93 -6.18
CA LEU A 295 20.55 -12.89 -7.04
C LEU A 295 21.58 -12.01 -6.33
N ALA A 296 21.61 -12.03 -4.99
CA ALA A 296 22.68 -11.38 -4.22
C ALA A 296 24.03 -12.09 -4.40
N LEU A 297 24.04 -13.38 -4.76
CA LEU A 297 25.24 -14.18 -4.99
C LEU A 297 25.66 -14.20 -6.46
N SER A 298 24.70 -14.34 -7.38
CA SER A 298 24.96 -14.33 -8.82
C SER A 298 23.78 -13.73 -9.58
N ARG A 299 24.06 -12.80 -10.50
CA ARG A 299 23.06 -12.26 -11.42
C ARG A 299 22.97 -13.03 -12.74
N GLU A 300 23.99 -13.81 -13.07
CA GLU A 300 23.97 -14.69 -14.25
C GLU A 300 23.24 -15.98 -13.88
N VAL A 301 21.90 -15.93 -14.01
CA VAL A 301 21.01 -17.02 -13.66
C VAL A 301 19.92 -17.20 -14.71
N LEU A 302 19.38 -18.42 -14.80
CA LEU A 302 18.15 -18.68 -15.52
C LEU A 302 16.95 -18.36 -14.62
N GLN A 303 16.13 -17.39 -15.03
CA GLN A 303 14.89 -16.98 -14.35
C GLN A 303 13.69 -17.04 -15.31
N ASN A 304 12.49 -17.16 -14.74
CA ASN A 304 11.24 -16.94 -15.44
C ASN A 304 10.30 -16.14 -14.54
N LEU A 305 9.96 -14.92 -14.95
CA LEU A 305 9.03 -14.03 -14.24
C LEU A 305 7.79 -13.72 -15.08
N ASN A 306 7.50 -14.57 -16.07
CA ASN A 306 6.28 -14.50 -16.86
C ASN A 306 5.28 -15.57 -16.38
N LEU A 307 3.99 -15.21 -16.37
CA LEU A 307 2.92 -16.12 -15.97
C LEU A 307 2.57 -17.15 -17.07
N GLY A 308 2.96 -16.87 -18.31
CA GLY A 308 2.82 -17.79 -19.44
C GLY A 308 3.58 -19.11 -19.28
N SER A 309 3.37 -20.01 -20.25
CA SER A 309 4.10 -21.28 -20.30
C SER A 309 5.59 -21.05 -20.54
N TRP A 310 6.42 -21.60 -19.67
CA TRP A 310 7.87 -21.53 -19.82
C TRP A 310 8.31 -22.53 -20.90
N GLN A 311 9.01 -22.02 -21.93
CA GLN A 311 9.53 -22.82 -23.06
C GLN A 311 11.06 -22.99 -23.02
N GLY A 312 11.71 -22.57 -21.93
CA GLY A 312 13.16 -22.75 -21.78
C GLY A 312 13.52 -24.21 -21.53
N ASN A 313 14.78 -24.55 -21.80
CA ASN A 313 15.32 -25.87 -21.49
C ASN A 313 16.13 -25.83 -20.19
N CYS A 314 15.66 -26.55 -19.19
CA CYS A 314 16.47 -26.90 -18.04
C CYS A 314 17.39 -28.04 -18.49
N GLN A 315 18.63 -27.71 -18.84
CA GLN A 315 19.62 -28.75 -19.08
C GLN A 315 19.69 -29.64 -17.83
N ARG A 316 19.64 -30.96 -18.01
CA ARG A 316 19.81 -31.92 -16.91
C ARG A 316 21.23 -31.75 -16.38
N GLY A 317 21.40 -30.90 -15.37
CA GLY A 317 22.51 -31.02 -14.45
C GLY A 317 22.30 -32.32 -13.67
N ASP A 318 23.31 -33.18 -13.64
CA ASP A 318 23.27 -34.46 -12.92
C ASP A 318 22.68 -34.26 -11.53
N VAL A 319 21.52 -34.87 -11.29
CA VAL A 319 20.93 -34.97 -9.96
C VAL A 319 21.90 -35.85 -9.16
N LYS A 320 22.76 -35.24 -8.35
CA LYS A 320 23.43 -35.98 -7.29
C LYS A 320 22.40 -36.20 -6.19
N GLU A 321 21.91 -37.43 -6.11
CA GLU A 321 21.18 -37.98 -4.97
C GLU A 321 21.94 -37.73 -3.65
#